data_AF-A0A524CN23-F1
#
_entry.id   AF-A0A524CN23-F1
#
_cell.length_a   1.000
_cell.length_b   1.000
_cell.length_c   1.000
_cell.angle_alpha   90.00
_cell.angle_beta   90.00
_cell.angle_gamma   90.00
#
_symmetry.space_group_name_H-M   'P 1'
#
loop_
_entity.id
_entity.type
_entity.pdbx_description
1 polymer ?
#
loop_
_entity_poly.entity_id
_entity_poly.type
_entity_poly.pdbx_seq_one_letter_code
_entity_poly.pdbx_strand_id
1 'polypeptide(L)'
;MEKEEILEKCRLTDDELEEFNKQIEQMDHKEDHARAYRTLSNPIRRDILEFIECEIKSFEEIQNELEIKEDQLRYHLSMLEQLNFLMDTESGWKATPRGIGFLYNAKM
;
A
#
# COMPACT_ATOMS: atom_id res chain seq x y z
N MET A 1 9.38 0.73 -13.38
CA MET A 1 9.57 -0.66 -12.94
C MET A 1 8.58 -1.56 -13.66
N GLU A 2 9.09 -2.59 -14.33
CA GLU A 2 8.24 -3.55 -15.05
C GLU A 2 7.46 -4.45 -14.08
N LYS A 3 6.41 -5.10 -14.57
CA LYS A 3 5.51 -5.91 -13.74
C LYS A 3 6.24 -7.06 -13.04
N GLU A 4 7.12 -7.74 -13.75
CA GLU A 4 7.88 -8.87 -13.23
C GLU A 4 8.78 -8.43 -12.06
N GLU A 5 9.45 -7.29 -12.19
CA GLU A 5 10.31 -6.72 -11.14
C GLU A 5 9.50 -6.28 -9.91
N ILE A 6 8.27 -5.77 -10.11
CA ILE A 6 7.33 -5.47 -9.01
C ILE A 6 6.99 -6.72 -8.22
N LEU A 7 6.67 -7.82 -8.91
CA LEU A 7 6.30 -9.07 -8.25
C LEU A 7 7.48 -9.69 -7.50
N GLU A 8 8.70 -9.59 -8.04
CA GLU A 8 9.91 -10.07 -7.37
C GLU A 8 10.25 -9.29 -6.09
N LYS A 9 10.01 -7.98 -6.07
CA LYS A 9 10.26 -7.13 -4.89
C LYS A 9 9.12 -7.14 -3.87
N CYS A 10 7.93 -7.56 -4.29
CA CYS A 10 6.78 -7.69 -3.42
C CYS A 10 7.05 -8.71 -2.31
N ARG A 11 6.70 -8.36 -1.06
CA ARG A 11 6.89 -9.22 0.12
C ARG A 11 5.64 -10.00 0.51
N LEU A 12 4.60 -9.96 -0.32
CA LEU A 12 3.43 -10.79 -0.13
C LEU A 12 3.79 -12.28 -0.31
N THR A 13 3.27 -13.14 0.56
CA THR A 13 3.30 -14.59 0.35
C THR A 13 2.38 -14.98 -0.81
N ASP A 14 2.46 -16.23 -1.27
CA ASP A 14 1.57 -16.73 -2.32
C ASP A 14 0.09 -16.60 -1.92
N ASP A 15 -0.25 -16.91 -0.66
CA ASP A 15 -1.61 -16.81 -0.14
C ASP A 15 -2.10 -15.35 -0.06
N GLU A 16 -1.24 -14.44 0.43
CA GLU A 16 -1.53 -13.00 0.50
C GLU A 16 -1.68 -12.40 -0.90
N LEU A 17 -0.88 -12.86 -1.88
CA LEU A 17 -0.98 -12.44 -3.26
C LEU A 17 -2.27 -12.94 -3.92
N GLU A 18 -2.71 -14.17 -3.60
CA GLU A 18 -4.00 -14.69 -4.03
C GLU A 18 -5.15 -13.85 -3.47
N GLU A 19 -5.10 -13.48 -2.20
CA GLU A 19 -6.08 -12.59 -1.57
C GLU A 19 -6.11 -11.22 -2.26
N PHE A 20 -4.94 -10.60 -2.47
CA PHE A 20 -4.83 -9.34 -3.21
C PHE A 20 -5.48 -9.44 -4.59
N ASN A 21 -5.18 -10.50 -5.35
CA ASN A 21 -5.76 -10.67 -6.69
C ASN A 21 -7.29 -10.78 -6.65
N LYS A 22 -7.86 -11.51 -5.68
CA LYS A 22 -9.32 -11.59 -5.48
C LYS A 22 -9.94 -10.22 -5.18
N GLN A 23 -9.26 -9.39 -4.39
CA GLN A 23 -9.72 -8.04 -4.07
C GLN A 23 -9.65 -7.10 -5.29
N ILE A 24 -8.59 -7.20 -6.10
CA ILE A 24 -8.45 -6.42 -7.34
C ILE A 24 -9.53 -6.78 -8.37
N GLU A 25 -9.84 -8.07 -8.55
CA GLU A 25 -10.85 -8.53 -9.51
C GLU A 25 -12.26 -7.99 -9.24
N GLN A 26 -12.55 -7.65 -7.98
CA GLN A 26 -13.85 -7.14 -7.55
C GLN A 26 -13.96 -5.61 -7.63
N MET A 27 -12.89 -4.88 -7.98
CA MET A 27 -12.91 -3.42 -8.04
C MET A 27 -13.53 -2.86 -9.32
N ASP A 28 -14.39 -1.85 -9.16
CA ASP A 28 -14.87 -1.04 -10.29
C ASP A 28 -13.78 -0.08 -10.77
N HIS A 29 -13.22 -0.36 -11.95
CA HIS A 29 -12.14 0.42 -12.56
C HIS A 29 -12.44 1.91 -12.75
N LYS A 30 -13.71 2.33 -12.96
CA LYS A 30 -14.02 3.75 -13.21
C LYS A 30 -13.97 4.58 -11.94
N GLU A 31 -14.50 4.05 -10.84
CA GLU A 31 -14.46 4.74 -9.55
C GLU A 31 -13.07 4.67 -8.90
N ASP A 32 -12.32 3.60 -9.19
CA ASP A 32 -11.02 3.32 -8.61
C ASP A 32 -9.98 4.40 -8.93
N HIS A 33 -9.86 4.84 -10.19
CA HIS A 33 -8.85 5.86 -10.55
C HIS A 33 -9.04 7.18 -9.79
N ALA A 34 -10.28 7.66 -9.66
CA ALA A 34 -10.56 8.91 -8.96
C ALA A 34 -10.30 8.76 -7.45
N ARG A 35 -10.60 7.60 -6.87
CA ARG A 35 -10.34 7.30 -5.45
C ARG A 35 -8.84 7.19 -5.18
N ALA A 36 -8.10 6.47 -6.02
CA ALA A 36 -6.65 6.34 -5.97
C ALA A 36 -5.96 7.70 -5.98
N TYR A 37 -6.33 8.57 -6.92
CA TYR A 37 -5.77 9.93 -6.99
C TYR A 37 -6.03 10.74 -5.71
N ARG A 38 -7.27 10.72 -5.19
CA ARG A 38 -7.61 11.45 -3.96
C ARG A 38 -6.89 10.90 -2.73
N THR A 39 -6.81 9.58 -2.60
CA THR A 39 -6.09 8.95 -1.49
C THR A 39 -4.62 9.31 -1.53
N LEU A 40 -3.97 9.14 -2.67
CA LEU A 40 -2.54 9.41 -2.78
C LEU A 40 -2.21 10.90 -2.93
N SER A 41 -3.18 11.81 -3.02
CA SER A 41 -2.93 13.25 -2.93
C SER A 41 -2.53 13.74 -1.52
N ASN A 42 -2.69 12.91 -0.48
CA ASN A 42 -2.30 13.26 0.88
C ASN A 42 -0.83 12.88 1.12
N PRO A 43 0.01 13.82 1.60
CA PRO A 43 1.45 13.59 1.78
C PRO A 43 1.73 12.49 2.80
N ILE A 44 1.06 12.47 3.95
CA ILE A 44 1.27 11.46 4.99
C ILE A 44 1.04 10.04 4.44
N ARG A 45 0.03 9.86 3.59
CA ARG A 45 -0.21 8.55 2.95
C ARG A 45 0.84 8.16 1.93
N ARG A 46 1.48 9.14 1.27
CA ARG A 46 2.64 8.88 0.42
C ARG A 46 3.85 8.51 1.27
N ASP A 47 4.12 9.29 2.32
CA ASP A 47 5.25 9.07 3.22
C ASP A 47 5.17 7.67 3.87
N ILE A 48 3.97 7.22 4.26
CA ILE A 48 3.74 5.85 4.75
C ILE A 48 4.06 4.81 3.66
N LEU A 49 3.56 4.99 2.44
CA LEU A 49 3.78 4.05 1.34
C LEU A 49 5.26 4.00 0.94
N GLU A 50 5.94 5.14 0.92
CA GLU A 50 7.38 5.29 0.66
C GLU A 50 8.24 4.70 1.77
N PHE A 51 7.83 4.81 3.04
CA PHE A 51 8.56 4.22 4.16
C PHE A 51 8.45 2.69 4.18
N ILE A 52 7.29 2.14 3.77
CA ILE A 52 7.10 0.69 3.65
C ILE A 52 7.82 0.16 2.41
N GLU A 53 7.66 0.81 1.25
CA GLU A 53 8.27 0.47 -0.03
C GLU A 53 8.23 -1.03 -0.37
N CYS A 54 9.36 -1.73 -0.33
CA CYS A 54 9.50 -3.17 -0.61
C CYS A 54 9.88 -3.97 0.65
N GLU A 55 9.64 -3.40 1.82
CA GLU A 55 9.93 -3.97 3.12
C GLU A 55 8.65 -4.30 3.90
N ILE A 56 8.79 -5.01 5.00
CA ILE A 56 7.71 -5.30 5.96
C ILE A 56 7.90 -4.39 7.17
N LYS A 57 6.85 -3.66 7.56
CA LYS A 57 6.91 -2.72 8.70
C LYS A 57 5.79 -2.99 9.70
N SER A 58 6.11 -3.01 10.97
CA SER A 58 5.12 -2.98 12.04
C SER A 58 4.42 -1.63 12.14
N PHE A 59 3.26 -1.61 12.79
CA PHE A 59 2.54 -0.37 13.06
C PHE A 59 3.41 0.62 13.87
N GLU A 60 4.12 0.11 14.88
CA GLU A 60 4.99 0.90 15.74
C GLU A 60 6.20 1.49 14.99
N GLU A 61 6.79 0.75 14.04
CA GLU A 61 7.88 1.29 13.21
C GLU A 61 7.40 2.47 12.36
N ILE A 62 6.25 2.33 11.71
CA ILE A 62 5.67 3.41 10.88
C ILE A 62 5.32 4.61 11.76
N GLN A 63 4.74 4.35 12.94
CA GLN A 63 4.35 5.40 13.87
C GLN A 63 5.54 6.21 14.37
N ASN A 64 6.61 5.52 14.76
CA ASN A 64 7.80 6.14 15.34
C ASN A 64 8.62 6.89 14.28
N GLU A 65 8.80 6.31 13.09
CA GLU A 65 9.59 6.96 12.04
C GLU A 65 8.90 8.25 11.54
N LEU A 66 7.59 8.20 11.33
CA LEU A 66 6.84 9.32 10.75
C LEU A 66 6.25 10.27 11.80
N GLU A 67 6.48 10.00 13.08
CA GLU A 67 5.99 10.78 14.23
C GLU A 67 4.45 11.04 14.19
N ILE A 68 3.68 10.05 13.74
CA ILE A 68 2.22 10.16 13.56
C ILE A 68 1.50 9.69 14.83
N LYS A 69 0.40 10.35 15.20
CA LYS A 69 -0.46 9.86 16.31
C LYS A 69 -1.15 8.56 15.92
N GLU A 70 -1.35 7.68 16.90
CA GLU A 70 -1.91 6.34 16.67
C GLU A 70 -3.24 6.37 15.90
N ASP A 71 -4.18 7.22 16.31
CA ASP A 71 -5.49 7.37 15.69
C ASP A 71 -5.40 7.85 14.23
N GLN A 72 -4.48 8.77 13.96
CA GLN A 72 -4.20 9.25 12.61
C GLN A 72 -3.55 8.17 11.74
N LEU A 73 -2.59 7.42 12.29
CA LEU A 73 -1.92 6.35 11.56
C LEU A 73 -2.92 5.24 11.18
N ARG A 74 -3.78 4.81 12.10
CA ARG A 74 -4.87 3.84 11.80
C ARG A 74 -5.78 4.33 10.68
N TYR A 75 -6.14 5.62 10.72
CA TYR A 75 -6.94 6.23 9.65
C TYR A 75 -6.20 6.24 8.31
N HIS A 76 -4.92 6.60 8.27
CA HIS A 76 -4.15 6.63 7.03
C HIS A 76 -3.93 5.23 6.43
N LEU A 77 -3.59 4.24 7.27
CA LEU A 77 -3.39 2.86 6.85
C LEU A 77 -4.67 2.24 6.28
N SER A 78 -5.81 2.39 6.98
CA SER A 78 -7.09 1.88 6.47
C SER A 78 -7.48 2.48 5.11
N MET A 79 -7.18 3.75 4.86
CA MET A 79 -7.44 4.40 3.57
C MET A 79 -6.55 3.86 2.43
N LEU A 80 -5.31 3.48 2.74
CA LEU A 80 -4.38 2.87 1.79
C LEU A 80 -4.75 1.41 1.51
N GLU A 81 -5.14 0.68 2.55
CA GLU A 81 -5.59 -0.72 2.48
C GLU A 81 -6.88 -0.87 1.68
N GLN A 82 -7.87 -0.01 1.90
CA GLN A 82 -9.14 -0.02 1.14
C GLN A 82 -8.98 0.14 -0.38
N LEU A 83 -7.84 0.65 -0.83
CA LEU A 83 -7.50 0.81 -2.24
C LEU A 83 -6.38 -0.13 -2.68
N ASN A 84 -6.11 -1.17 -1.89
CA ASN A 84 -5.14 -2.20 -2.17
C ASN A 84 -3.72 -1.65 -2.41
N PHE A 85 -3.32 -0.53 -1.78
CA PHE A 85 -1.93 -0.06 -1.84
C PHE A 85 -1.06 -0.73 -0.79
N LEU A 86 -1.65 -0.99 0.38
CA LEU A 86 -1.04 -1.73 1.48
C LEU A 86 -1.94 -2.91 1.87
N MET A 87 -1.38 -3.85 2.60
CA MET A 87 -2.09 -4.97 3.23
C MET A 87 -1.60 -5.13 4.66
N ASP A 88 -2.52 -5.25 5.61
CA ASP A 88 -2.21 -5.68 6.98
C ASP A 88 -2.07 -7.21 7.01
N THR A 89 -0.93 -7.71 7.48
CA THR A 89 -0.65 -9.15 7.53
C THR A 89 -0.17 -9.54 8.91
N GLU A 90 -0.13 -10.85 9.21
CA GLU A 90 0.41 -11.33 10.50
C GLU A 90 1.86 -10.86 10.75
N SER A 91 2.63 -10.65 9.67
CA SER A 91 4.02 -10.18 9.75
C SER A 91 4.18 -8.66 9.77
N GLY A 92 3.09 -7.90 9.62
CA GLY A 92 3.07 -6.44 9.55
C GLY A 92 2.53 -5.91 8.23
N TRP A 93 2.66 -4.60 8.04
CA TRP A 93 2.19 -3.89 6.86
C TRP A 93 3.15 -4.09 5.68
N LYS A 94 2.58 -4.41 4.53
CA LYS A 94 3.31 -4.65 3.27
C LYS A 94 2.71 -3.80 2.16
N ALA A 95 3.56 -3.28 1.27
CA ALA A 95 3.07 -2.74 0.01
C ALA A 95 2.67 -3.88 -0.93
N THR A 96 1.50 -3.74 -1.55
CA THR A 96 1.03 -4.69 -2.57
C THR A 96 1.73 -4.42 -3.91
N PRO A 97 1.58 -5.29 -4.91
CA PRO A 97 2.06 -4.99 -6.27
C PRO A 97 1.52 -3.66 -6.82
N ARG A 98 0.30 -3.26 -6.43
CA ARG A 98 -0.29 -1.98 -6.81
C ARG A 98 0.38 -0.81 -6.08
N GLY A 99 0.68 -0.95 -4.79
CA GLY A 99 1.45 0.03 -4.00
C GLY A 99 2.82 0.30 -4.61
N ILE A 100 3.57 -0.78 -4.82
CA ILE A 100 4.90 -0.74 -5.43
C ILE A 100 4.82 -0.15 -6.85
N GLY A 101 3.89 -0.64 -7.67
CA GLY A 101 3.69 -0.13 -9.02
C GLY A 101 3.37 1.37 -9.04
N PHE A 102 2.61 1.87 -8.07
CA PHE A 102 2.36 3.30 -7.94
C PHE A 102 3.66 4.07 -7.64
N LEU A 103 4.44 3.66 -6.63
CA LEU A 103 5.68 4.34 -6.23
C LEU A 103 6.66 4.51 -7.40
N TYR A 104 6.85 3.47 -8.20
CA TYR A 104 7.90 3.47 -9.23
C TYR A 104 7.42 3.87 -10.64
N ASN A 105 6.11 3.88 -10.89
CA ASN A 105 5.57 4.17 -12.23
C ASN A 105 4.64 5.39 -12.29
N ALA A 106 4.07 5.83 -11.17
CA ALA A 106 3.37 7.10 -11.15
C ALA A 106 4.43 8.21 -11.21
N LYS A 107 4.45 8.97 -12.31
CA LYS A 107 5.23 10.20 -12.37
C LYS A 107 4.65 11.17 -11.33
N MET A 108 5.29 11.29 -10.18
CA MET A 108 5.01 12.32 -9.19
C MET A 108 5.43 13.70 -9.72
#